data_AF-A0AAT9HJK9-F1
#
_entry.id   AF-A0AAT9HJK9-F1
#
_cell.length_a   1.000
_cell.length_b   1.000
_cell.length_c   1.000
_cell.angle_alpha   90.00
_cell.angle_beta   90.00
_cell.angle_gamma   90.00
#
_symmetry.space_group_name_H-M   'P 1'
#
loop_
_entity.id
_entity.type
_entity.pdbx_description
1 polymer ?
#
loop_
_entity_poly.entity_id
_entity_poly.type
_entity_poly.pdbx_seq_one_letter_code
_entity_poly.pdbx_strand_id
1 'polypeptide(L)' 'MIAWQEILNTDAAHYGGGDVTNPDPVMPEDGRVRLTLPPLATIWLTPLAL' A
#
# COMPACT_ATOMS: atom_id res chain seq x y z
N MET A 1 -15.95 -7.12 -4.27
CA MET A 1 -15.38 -7.11 -2.89
C MET A 1 -14.53 -5.85 -2.74
N ILE A 2 -14.31 -5.31 -1.54
CA ILE A 2 -13.44 -4.12 -1.37
C ILE A 2 -12.04 -4.58 -0.98
N ALA A 3 -11.06 -4.29 -1.83
CA ALA A 3 -9.64 -4.34 -1.53
C ALA A 3 -9.11 -2.92 -1.26
N TRP A 4 -7.89 -2.81 -0.75
CA TRP A 4 -7.20 -1.55 -0.52
C TRP A 4 -5.99 -1.45 -1.45
N GLN A 5 -6.01 -0.48 -2.36
CA GLN A 5 -4.93 -0.26 -3.32
C GLN A 5 -4.02 0.86 -2.83
N GLU A 6 -2.71 0.63 -2.87
CA GLU A 6 -1.68 1.65 -2.67
C GLU A 6 -1.65 2.58 -3.89
N ILE A 7 -1.91 3.88 -3.66
CA ILE A 7 -1.97 4.91 -4.72
C ILE A 7 -0.88 5.97 -4.59
N LEU A 8 -0.23 6.02 -3.43
CA LEU A 8 0.95 6.85 -3.17
C LEU A 8 1.84 6.12 -2.18
N ASN A 9 3.14 6.11 -2.44
CA ASN A 9 4.15 5.63 -1.52
C ASN A 9 5.41 6.49 -1.67
N THR A 10 5.80 7.20 -0.61
CA THR A 10 6.97 8.08 -0.64
C THR A 10 8.30 7.32 -0.65
N ASP A 11 8.29 6.00 -0.45
CA ASP A 11 9.46 5.12 -0.57
C ASP A 11 9.68 4.60 -1.99
N ALA A 12 8.78 4.88 -2.94
CA ALA A 12 8.93 4.43 -4.31
C ALA A 12 10.26 4.92 -4.94
N ALA A 13 10.88 4.08 -5.77
CA ALA A 13 12.19 4.37 -6.35
C ALA A 13 12.26 5.71 -7.11
N HIS A 14 11.18 6.15 -7.76
CA HIS A 14 11.15 7.43 -8.49
C HIS A 14 11.17 8.66 -7.58
N TYR A 15 10.87 8.51 -6.28
CA TYR A 15 11.08 9.54 -5.26
C TYR A 15 12.44 9.41 -4.56
N GLY A 16 13.27 8.43 -4.92
CA GLY A 16 14.56 8.15 -4.31
C GLY A 16 14.50 7.30 -3.03
N GLY A 17 13.38 6.61 -2.78
CA GLY A 17 13.22 5.69 -1.65
C GLY A 17 13.79 4.29 -1.90
N GLY A 18 13.58 3.40 -0.93
CA GLY A 18 14.05 2.02 -0.91
C GLY A 18 13.21 1.03 -1.73
N ASP A 19 12.14 1.48 -2.37
CA ASP A 19 11.22 0.70 -3.20
C ASP A 19 10.53 -0.46 -2.47
N VAL A 20 10.30 -0.31 -1.17
CA VAL A 20 9.44 -1.21 -0.41
C VAL A 20 7.98 -0.84 -0.71
N THR A 21 7.23 -1.72 -1.35
CA THR A 21 5.87 -1.46 -1.85
C THR A 21 4.90 -2.60 -1.54
N ASN A 22 3.59 -2.32 -1.62
CA ASN A 22 2.53 -3.32 -1.65
C ASN A 22 1.93 -3.33 -3.09
N PRO A 23 2.46 -4.15 -4.02
CA PRO A 23 2.20 -3.99 -5.45
C PRO A 23 0.77 -4.34 -5.89
N ASP A 24 0.13 -5.29 -5.20
CA ASP A 24 -1.24 -5.70 -5.47
C ASP A 24 -2.22 -5.11 -4.44
N PRO A 25 -3.49 -4.83 -4.83
CA PRO A 25 -4.52 -4.46 -3.87
C PRO A 25 -4.67 -5.50 -2.76
N VAL A 26 -4.70 -5.04 -1.51
CA VAL A 26 -4.67 -5.88 -0.34
C VAL A 26 -6.08 -6.16 0.14
N MET A 27 -6.43 -7.44 0.25
CA MET A 27 -7.74 -7.86 0.75
C MET A 27 -7.80 -7.70 2.28
N PRO A 28 -8.89 -7.14 2.83
CA PRO A 28 -9.09 -7.12 4.26
C PRO A 28 -9.45 -8.53 4.78
N GLU A 29 -8.84 -8.91 5.90
CA GLU A 29 -9.11 -10.13 6.67
C GLU A 29 -9.56 -9.71 8.07
N ASP A 30 -10.74 -10.15 8.51
CA ASP A 30 -11.32 -9.82 9.82
C ASP A 30 -11.33 -8.32 10.16
N GLY A 31 -11.62 -7.48 9.15
CA GLY A 31 -11.68 -6.02 9.29
C GLY A 31 -10.32 -5.33 9.37
N ARG A 32 -9.23 -6.02 9.03
CA ARG A 32 -7.85 -5.49 9.05
C ARG A 32 -7.14 -5.77 7.73
N VAL A 33 -6.14 -4.96 7.41
CA VAL A 33 -5.22 -5.22 6.28
C VAL A 33 -3.83 -5.54 6.81
N ARG A 34 -3.13 -6.47 6.15
CA ARG A 34 -1.71 -6.76 6.41
C ARG A 34 -0.88 -6.04 5.37
N LEU A 35 0.01 -5.15 5.81
CA LEU A 35 0.83 -4.31 4.94
C LEU A 35 2.29 -4.45 5.29
N THR A 36 3.15 -4.37 4.28
CA THR A 36 4.55 -4.03 4.48
C THR A 36 4.65 -2.52 4.57
N LEU A 37 5.16 -2.00 5.70
CA LEU A 37 5.37 -0.57 5.89
C LEU A 37 6.82 -0.21 5.55
N PRO A 38 7.06 0.71 4.61
CA PRO A 38 8.41 1.16 4.32
C PRO A 38 8.97 1.99 5.47
N PRO A 39 10.30 1.97 5.68
CA PRO A 39 10.94 2.77 6.72
C PRO A 39 10.81 4.27 6.41
N LEU A 40 10.34 5.06 7.40
CA LEU A 40 10.23 6.53 7.32
C LEU A 40 9.41 7.05 6.13
N ALA A 41 8.45 6.28 5.63
CA ALA A 41 7.62 6.66 4.50
C ALA A 41 6.17 6.94 4.88
N THR A 42 5.43 7.56 3.95
CA THR A 42 3.98 7.70 3.98
C THR A 42 3.38 6.93 2.81
N ILE A 43 2.37 6.10 3.11
CA ILE A 43 1.56 5.41 2.09
C ILE A 43 0.12 5.90 2.13
N TRP A 44 -0.51 6.06 0.97
CA TRP A 44 -1.95 6.32 0.85
C TRP A 44 -2.64 5.12 0.21
N LEU A 45 -3.76 4.74 0.79
CA LEU A 45 -4.59 3.63 0.33
C LEU A 45 -5.96 4.17 -0.08
N THR A 46 -6.52 3.61 -1.16
CA THR A 46 -7.91 3.85 -1.56
C THR A 46 -8.68 2.53 -1.63
N PRO A 47 -9.98 2.52 -1.32
CA PRO A 47 -10.84 1.38 -1.63
C PRO A 47 -10.87 1.10 -3.13
N LEU A 48 -10.73 -0.16 -3.51
CA LEU A 48 -10.88 -0.67 -4.87
C LEU A 48 -11.97 -1.75 -4.89
N ALA A 49 -12.98 -1.56 -5.73
CA ALA A 49 -13.99 -2.58 -5.99
C ALA A 49 -13.45 -3.58 -7.03
N LEU A 50 -13.26 -4.83 -6.60
CA LEU A 50 -12.90 -5.99 -7.44
C LEU A 50 -14.11 -6.87 -7.70
#